data_AF-A0A966YEL6-F1
#
_entry.id   AF-A0A966YEL6-F1
#
_cell.length_a   1.000
_cell.length_b   1.000
_cell.length_c   1.000
_cell.angle_alpha   90.00
_cell.angle_beta   90.00
_cell.angle_gamma   90.00
#
_symmetry.space_group_name_H-M   'P 1'
#
loop_
_entity.id
_entity.type
_entity.pdbx_description
1 polymer ?
#
loop_
_entity_poly.entity_id
_entity_poly.type
_entity_poly.pdbx_seq_one_letter_code
_entity_poly.pdbx_strand_id
1 'polypeptide(L)'
;MNAADVREMVTRLFVELGADHDDATDLQENIRIDRGRCVARCYRATEMFAMWLIDCGVVQFYNADGEMLHTVNLFNELQPQRAAA
;
A
#
# COMPACT_ATOMS: atom_id res chain seq x y z
N MET A 1 11.30 5.87 0.93
CA MET A 1 10.49 5.25 -0.13
C MET A 1 9.67 6.34 -0.80
N ASN A 2 9.69 6.46 -2.12
CA ASN A 2 8.92 7.46 -2.86
C ASN A 2 7.52 6.92 -3.23
N ALA A 3 6.66 7.73 -3.85
CA ALA A 3 5.29 7.32 -4.16
C ALA A 3 5.19 6.23 -5.25
N ALA A 4 6.12 6.17 -6.19
CA ALA A 4 6.17 5.11 -7.19
C ALA A 4 6.57 3.77 -6.57
N ASP A 5 7.58 3.77 -5.68
CA ASP A 5 8.01 2.57 -4.96
C ASP A 5 6.86 1.98 -4.12
N VAL A 6 6.12 2.83 -3.38
CA VAL A 6 4.97 2.37 -2.58
C VAL A 6 3.84 1.86 -3.48
N ARG A 7 3.61 2.51 -4.63
CA ARG A 7 2.60 2.06 -5.61
C ARG A 7 2.93 0.68 -6.15
N GLU A 8 4.17 0.43 -6.55
CA GLU A 8 4.63 -0.87 -7.04
C GLU A 8 4.48 -1.96 -5.96
N MET A 9 4.90 -1.65 -4.73
CA MET A 9 4.71 -2.54 -3.58
C MET A 9 3.23 -2.86 -3.34
N VAL A 10 2.35 -1.86 -3.36
CA VAL A 10 0.90 -2.06 -3.20
C VAL A 10 0.32 -2.94 -4.30
N THR A 11 0.66 -2.68 -5.57
CA THR A 11 0.22 -3.51 -6.70
C THR A 11 0.64 -4.97 -6.51
N ARG A 12 1.90 -5.21 -6.13
CA ARG A 12 2.39 -6.57 -5.87
C ARG A 12 1.65 -7.24 -4.72
N LEU A 13 1.47 -6.55 -3.60
CA LEU A 13 0.77 -7.10 -2.44
C LEU A 13 -0.71 -7.38 -2.71
N PHE A 14 -1.39 -6.55 -3.52
CA PHE A 14 -2.75 -6.87 -3.94
C PHE A 14 -2.83 -8.18 -4.72
N VAL A 15 -1.92 -8.41 -5.66
CA VAL A 15 -1.85 -9.70 -6.38
C VAL A 15 -1.58 -10.86 -5.41
N GLU A 16 -0.64 -10.70 -4.47
CA GLU A 16 -0.34 -11.71 -3.45
C GLU A 16 -1.54 -11.99 -2.52
N LEU A 17 -2.39 -10.99 -2.27
CA LEU A 17 -3.61 -11.10 -1.48
C LEU A 17 -4.83 -11.62 -2.29
N GLY A 18 -4.67 -11.83 -3.60
CA GLY A 18 -5.69 -12.45 -4.46
C GLY A 18 -6.44 -11.51 -5.40
N ALA A 19 -6.00 -10.26 -5.57
CA ALA A 19 -6.52 -9.41 -6.63
C ALA A 19 -6.11 -9.93 -8.01
N ASP A 20 -6.98 -9.72 -9.01
CA ASP A 20 -6.63 -9.98 -10.40
C ASP A 20 -5.46 -9.08 -10.85
N HIS A 21 -4.60 -9.57 -11.73
CA HIS A 21 -3.42 -8.84 -12.18
C HIS A 21 -3.78 -7.58 -12.97
N ASP A 22 -4.80 -7.66 -13.83
CA ASP A 22 -5.25 -6.52 -14.63
C ASP A 22 -5.84 -5.44 -13.70
N ASP A 23 -6.65 -5.85 -12.72
CA ASP A 23 -7.21 -4.95 -11.70
C ASP A 23 -6.13 -4.31 -10.80
N ALA A 24 -5.08 -5.06 -10.45
CA ALA A 24 -4.00 -4.56 -9.60
C ALA A 24 -3.07 -3.58 -10.34
N THR A 25 -3.00 -3.67 -11.68
CA THR A 25 -2.21 -2.75 -12.52
C THR A 25 -2.98 -1.47 -12.85
N ASP A 26 -4.31 -1.51 -12.98
CA ASP A 26 -5.18 -0.32 -13.12
C ASP A 26 -5.52 0.35 -11.77
N LEU A 27 -4.51 0.47 -10.91
CA LEU A 27 -4.67 0.93 -9.54
C LEU A 27 -5.07 2.41 -9.49
N GLN A 28 -6.26 2.70 -8.97
CA GLN A 28 -6.73 4.07 -8.75
C GLN A 28 -6.05 4.66 -7.51
N GLU A 29 -5.52 5.87 -7.62
CA GLU A 29 -4.85 6.56 -6.51
C GLU A 29 -5.57 7.85 -6.14
N ASN A 30 -5.83 8.03 -4.85
CA ASN A 30 -6.39 9.24 -4.27
C ASN A 30 -5.47 9.80 -3.18
N ILE A 31 -5.15 11.08 -3.28
CA ILE A 31 -4.29 11.78 -2.33
C ILE A 31 -5.14 12.52 -1.30
N ARG A 32 -4.88 12.30 -0.01
CA ARG A 32 -5.48 13.10 1.07
C ARG A 32 -4.52 14.19 1.51
N ILE A 33 -5.01 15.42 1.41
CA ILE A 33 -4.33 16.62 1.88
C ILE A 33 -5.01 17.12 3.17
N ASP A 34 -4.21 17.38 4.20
CA ASP A 34 -4.64 18.11 5.39
C ASP A 34 -3.67 19.27 5.64
N ARG A 35 -4.21 20.48 5.85
CA ARG A 35 -3.43 21.72 6.08
C ARG A 35 -2.28 21.94 5.08
N GLY A 36 -2.54 21.68 3.79
CA GLY A 36 -1.55 21.85 2.72
C GLY A 36 -0.47 20.75 2.67
N ARG A 37 -0.57 19.71 3.49
CA ARG A 37 0.33 18.57 3.52
C ARG A 37 -0.36 17.30 3.03
N CYS A 38 0.35 16.50 2.27
CA CYS A 38 -0.07 15.14 1.95
C CYS A 38 0.05 14.27 3.20
N VAL A 39 -1.09 13.82 3.73
CA VAL A 39 -1.16 13.01 4.96
C VAL A 39 -1.41 11.53 4.67
N ALA A 40 -2.04 11.23 3.54
CA ALA A 40 -2.22 9.85 3.10
C ALA A 40 -2.31 9.72 1.58
N ARG A 41 -1.98 8.54 1.07
CA ARG A 41 -2.32 8.07 -0.28
C ARG A 41 -3.17 6.82 -0.16
N CYS A 42 -4.29 6.80 -0.87
CA CYS A 42 -5.20 5.67 -0.91
C CYS A 42 -5.12 5.04 -2.29
N TYR A 43 -4.97 3.72 -2.33
CA TYR A 43 -4.86 2.93 -3.52
C TYR A 43 -6.06 1.99 -3.58
N ARG A 44 -6.71 1.87 -4.73
CA ARG A 44 -7.90 1.03 -4.88
C ARG A 44 -7.82 0.18 -6.14
N ALA A 45 -8.00 -1.12 -5.96
CA ALA A 45 -8.37 -2.09 -6.99
C ALA A 45 -9.83 -2.51 -6.72
N THR A 46 -10.49 -3.17 -7.67
CA THR A 46 -11.94 -3.46 -7.66
C THR A 46 -12.49 -3.82 -6.27
N GLU A 47 -11.90 -4.82 -5.62
CA GLU A 47 -12.35 -5.39 -4.34
C GLU A 47 -11.36 -5.17 -3.18
N MET A 48 -10.32 -4.36 -3.37
CA MET A 48 -9.29 -4.14 -2.35
C MET A 48 -8.87 -2.68 -2.29
N PHE A 49 -8.52 -2.22 -1.09
CA PHE A 49 -7.94 -0.91 -0.91
C PHE A 49 -6.77 -0.91 0.06
N ALA A 50 -5.84 -0.01 -0.18
CA ALA A 50 -4.69 0.21 0.67
C ALA A 50 -4.59 1.68 1.04
N MET A 51 -4.19 1.95 2.28
CA MET A 51 -4.00 3.30 2.78
C MET A 51 -2.58 3.45 3.30
N TRP A 52 -1.81 4.28 2.63
CA TRP A 52 -0.51 4.74 3.10
C TRP A 52 -0.69 5.96 4.00
N LEU A 53 -0.46 5.78 5.30
CA LEU A 53 -0.38 6.84 6.30
C LEU A 53 1.04 7.41 6.30
N ILE A 54 1.23 8.57 5.67
CA ILE A 54 2.56 9.11 5.35
C ILE A 54 3.37 9.40 6.62
N ASP A 55 2.76 10.09 7.58
CA ASP A 55 3.43 10.47 8.83
C ASP A 55 3.78 9.25 9.70
N CYS A 56 3.01 8.16 9.57
CA CYS A 56 3.23 6.93 10.33
C CYS A 56 4.18 5.95 9.62
N GLY A 57 4.45 6.14 8.33
CA GLY A 57 5.25 5.21 7.53
C GLY A 57 4.63 3.81 7.42
N VAL A 58 3.30 3.72 7.38
CA VAL A 58 2.58 2.45 7.35
C VAL A 58 1.63 2.39 6.16
N VAL A 59 1.55 1.22 5.52
CA VAL A 59 0.52 0.90 4.52
C VAL A 59 -0.38 -0.21 5.05
N GLN A 60 -1.67 0.07 5.16
CA GLN A 60 -2.67 -0.90 5.59
C GLN A 60 -3.46 -1.38 4.38
N PHE A 61 -3.76 -2.67 4.31
CA PHE A 61 -4.50 -3.32 3.23
C PHE A 61 -5.80 -3.88 3.76
N TYR A 62 -6.85 -3.77 2.95
CA TYR A 62 -8.21 -4.12 3.33
C TYR A 62 -8.96 -4.80 2.17
N ASN A 63 -9.91 -5.68 2.49
CA ASN A 63 -10.86 -6.24 1.53
C ASN A 63 -12.08 -5.32 1.33
N ALA A 64 -13.01 -5.74 0.46
CA ALA A 64 -14.24 -5.01 0.14
C ALA A 64 -15.17 -4.82 1.36
N ASP A 65 -15.13 -5.74 2.33
CA ASP A 65 -15.90 -5.67 3.57
C ASP A 65 -15.29 -4.69 4.59
N GLY A 66 -14.11 -4.12 4.29
CA GLY A 66 -13.38 -3.22 5.18
C GLY A 66 -12.57 -3.95 6.26
N GLU A 67 -12.43 -5.26 6.16
CA GLU A 67 -11.55 -6.04 7.05
C GLU A 67 -10.10 -5.81 6.67
N MET A 68 -9.25 -5.58 7.68
CA MET A 68 -7.83 -5.36 7.48
C MET A 68 -7.13 -6.70 7.21
N LEU A 69 -6.57 -6.85 6.01
CA LEU A 69 -5.87 -8.05 5.56
C LEU A 69 -4.38 -8.05 5.95
N HIS A 70 -3.73 -6.89 5.81
CA HIS A 70 -2.29 -6.79 6.00
C HIS A 70 -1.83 -5.39 6.42
N THR A 71 -0.65 -5.27 7.00
CA THR A 71 -0.04 -3.98 7.35
C THR A 71 1.46 -4.04 7.13
N VAL A 72 1.98 -3.12 6.32
CA VAL A 72 3.41 -2.98 6.01
C VAL A 72 3.96 -1.76 6.73
N ASN A 73 5.08 -1.93 7.44
CA ASN A 73 5.84 -0.83 8.01
C ASN A 73 6.99 -0.45 7.06
N LEU A 74 6.86 0.71 6.42
CA LEU A 74 7.81 1.21 5.43
C LEU A 74 9.16 1.63 6.01
N PHE A 75 9.25 1.84 7.33
CA PHE A 75 10.52 2.10 8.00
C PHE A 75 11.32 0.80 8.20
N ASN A 76 10.66 -0.36 8.25
CA ASN A 76 11.31 -1.67 8.41
C ASN A 76 11.68 -2.35 7.08
N GLU A 77 11.04 -1.99 5.97
CA GLU A 77 11.44 -2.47 4.63
C GLU A 77 12.83 -1.97 4.16
N LEU A 78 13.52 -1.16 4.99
CA LEU A 78 14.90 -0.74 4.81
C LEU A 78 15.95 -1.77 5.27
N GLN A 79 15.55 -2.93 5.80
CA GLN A 79 16.50 -4.02 6.03
C GLN A 79 16.40 -5.06 4.91
N PRO A 80 17.40 -5.18 4.01
CA PRO A 80 17.54 -6.40 3.25
C PRO A 80 17.64 -7.52 4.28
N GLN A 81 16.74 -8.51 4.17
CA GLN A 81 16.78 -9.70 5.00
C GLN A 81 18.22 -10.23 4.97
N ARG A 82 18.94 -10.08 6.08
CA ARG A 82 20.23 -10.73 6.25
C ARG A 82 19.94 -12.22 6.20
N ALA A 83 20.29 -12.87 5.09
CA ALA A 83 20.45 -14.30 5.05
C ALA A 83 21.34 -14.70 6.23
N ALA A 84 20.81 -15.56 7.10
CA ALA A 84 21.61 -16.17 8.15
C ALA A 84 22.78 -16.93 7.48
N ALA A 85 23.97 -16.70 8.03
CA ALA A 85 25.23 -17.31 7.61
C ALA A 85 25.30 -18.81 7.88
#